data_AF-A0A964H6A9-F1
#
_entry.id   AF-A0A964H6A9-F1
#
_cell.length_a   1.000
_cell.length_b   1.000
_cell.length_c   1.000
_cell.angle_alpha   90.00
_cell.angle_beta   90.00
_cell.angle_gamma   90.00
#
_symmetry.space_group_name_H-M   'P 1'
#
loop_
_entity.id
_entity.type
_entity.pdbx_description
1 polymer ?
#
loop_
_entity_poly.entity_id
_entity_poly.type
_entity_poly.pdbx_seq_one_letter_code
_entity_poly.pdbx_strand_id
1 'polypeptide(L)'
;MKKALSAGLSVAAIASFALAANSLDSNPNFKKLKEFKPQGVTDEQCLSCHKAQDPGIVADWEHSKHAKAGVGCVACHVVPKDYPTAFKAHPMKGDNWTVAAAVSSVTCAKCHAKEVTEYLNSGHSRGAAQWLATPKNGHGYKMTKLSYHYESLKGDNPSYFVDGKKMGSGIRTDGEVFKANQGNPRLADLNVANICIQCHGTIIKLDKDGRPDA
;
A
#
# COMPACT_ATOMS: atom_id res chain seq x y z
N MET A 1 12.45 24.46 53.43
CA MET A 1 12.91 23.31 52.64
C MET A 1 11.87 22.99 51.57
N LYS A 2 12.09 23.40 50.32
CA LYS A 2 11.19 23.10 49.19
C LYS A 2 11.83 21.98 48.39
N LYS A 3 11.16 20.81 48.31
CA LYS A 3 11.62 19.65 47.52
C LYS A 3 11.37 19.94 46.05
N ALA A 4 12.43 20.00 45.25
CA ALA A 4 12.34 19.98 43.80
C ALA A 4 12.16 18.52 43.35
N LEU A 5 11.04 18.21 42.70
CA LEU A 5 10.85 16.97 41.96
C LEU A 5 11.48 17.18 40.57
N SER A 6 12.64 16.58 40.36
CA SER A 6 13.23 16.45 39.03
C SER A 6 12.41 15.45 38.22
N ALA A 7 11.59 15.96 37.30
CA ALA A 7 10.96 15.16 36.25
C ALA A 7 12.03 14.78 35.21
N GLY A 8 12.95 13.90 35.60
CA GLY A 8 13.82 13.17 34.68
C GLY A 8 13.08 12.01 34.05
N LEU A 9 11.97 12.27 33.36
CA LEU A 9 11.36 11.26 32.51
C LEU A 9 12.20 11.22 31.23
N SER A 10 13.17 10.30 31.20
CA SER A 10 14.08 10.05 30.09
C SER A 10 13.35 10.09 28.75
N VAL A 11 13.68 11.08 27.92
CA VAL A 11 13.26 11.16 26.51
C VAL A 11 13.59 9.86 25.75
N ALA A 12 14.61 9.11 26.22
CA ALA A 12 14.98 7.79 25.71
C ALA A 12 13.90 6.70 25.88
N ALA A 13 13.02 6.78 26.89
CA ALA A 13 12.01 5.74 27.12
C ALA A 13 10.80 5.87 26.18
N ILE A 14 10.50 7.07 25.68
CA ILE A 14 9.37 7.30 24.77
C ILE A 14 9.74 6.88 23.34
N ALA A 15 11.01 6.98 22.95
CA ALA A 15 11.48 6.53 21.64
C ALA A 15 11.32 5.01 21.43
N SER A 16 11.53 4.20 22.47
CA SER A 16 11.50 2.73 22.36
C SER A 16 10.09 2.15 22.15
N PHE A 17 9.04 2.82 22.61
CA PHE A 17 7.66 2.34 22.43
C PHE A 17 7.11 2.59 21.02
N ALA A 18 7.63 3.59 20.30
CA ALA A 18 7.18 3.87 18.93
C ALA A 18 7.70 2.84 17.91
N LEU A 19 8.85 2.20 18.15
CA LEU A 19 9.38 1.18 17.24
C LEU A 19 8.68 -0.18 17.34
N ALA A 20 8.06 -0.50 18.48
CA ALA A 20 7.42 -1.80 18.70
C ALA A 20 6.09 -1.97 17.92
N ALA A 21 5.44 -0.87 17.53
CA ALA A 21 4.15 -0.89 16.85
C ALA A 21 4.23 -1.35 15.37
N ASN A 22 5.43 -1.44 14.78
CA ASN A 22 5.63 -1.80 13.38
C ASN A 22 6.40 -3.12 13.17
N SER A 23 6.55 -3.95 14.21
CA SER A 23 7.17 -5.27 14.04
C SER A 23 6.23 -6.23 13.31
N LEU A 24 6.74 -6.96 12.32
CA LEU A 24 6.01 -8.04 11.65
C LEU A 24 5.44 -9.06 12.66
N ASP A 25 6.12 -9.29 13.78
CA ASP A 25 5.69 -10.24 14.82
C ASP A 25 4.48 -9.75 15.64
N SER A 26 4.04 -8.51 15.49
CA SER A 26 2.75 -8.07 16.06
C SER A 26 1.58 -8.30 15.10
N ASN A 27 1.85 -8.61 13.82
CA ASN A 27 0.82 -8.80 12.80
C ASN A 27 0.23 -10.24 12.86
N PRO A 28 -1.05 -10.41 13.21
CA PRO A 28 -1.66 -11.75 13.31
C PRO A 28 -1.73 -12.47 11.96
N ASN A 29 -1.84 -11.74 10.85
CA ASN A 29 -1.85 -12.32 9.51
C ASN A 29 -0.46 -12.83 9.10
N PHE A 30 0.61 -12.20 9.59
CA PHE A 30 1.98 -12.67 9.37
C PHE A 30 2.23 -14.00 10.08
N LYS A 31 1.89 -14.09 11.38
CA LYS A 31 2.00 -15.33 12.15
C LYS A 31 1.24 -16.47 11.48
N LYS A 32 -0.02 -16.20 11.11
CA LYS A 32 -0.88 -17.16 10.44
C LYS A 32 -0.25 -17.70 9.15
N LEU A 33 0.31 -16.84 8.29
CA LEU A 33 0.96 -17.28 7.05
C LEU A 33 2.31 -17.97 7.27
N LYS A 34 3.07 -17.56 8.29
CA LYS A 34 4.37 -18.15 8.62
C LYS A 34 4.23 -19.59 9.13
N GLU A 35 3.17 -19.87 9.87
CA GLU A 35 2.87 -21.19 10.43
C GLU A 35 2.08 -22.08 9.47
N PHE A 36 1.46 -21.49 8.45
CA PHE A 36 0.61 -22.20 7.51
C PHE A 36 1.39 -23.14 6.59
N LYS A 37 0.96 -24.40 6.57
CA LYS A 37 1.46 -25.44 5.67
C LYS A 37 0.28 -25.98 4.85
N PRO A 38 0.15 -25.62 3.57
CA PRO A 38 -0.91 -26.16 2.72
C PRO A 38 -0.62 -27.63 2.40
N GLN A 39 -1.64 -28.49 2.37
CA GLN A 39 -1.49 -29.89 1.98
C GLN A 39 -1.99 -30.17 0.57
N GLY A 40 -1.32 -31.11 -0.12
CA GLY A 40 -1.78 -31.64 -1.40
C GLY A 40 -1.77 -30.66 -2.56
N VAL A 41 -1.03 -29.55 -2.43
CA VAL A 41 -0.90 -28.53 -3.47
C VAL A 41 0.52 -28.46 -4.00
N THR A 42 0.66 -28.37 -5.32
CA THR A 42 1.95 -28.21 -5.99
C THR A 42 1.88 -27.12 -7.05
N ASP A 43 3.05 -26.59 -7.43
CA ASP A 43 3.14 -25.56 -8.47
C ASP A 43 2.71 -26.09 -9.85
N GLU A 44 2.94 -27.37 -10.13
CA GLU A 44 2.54 -28.03 -11.38
C GLU A 44 1.02 -28.00 -11.57
N GLN A 45 0.25 -28.13 -10.49
CA GLN A 45 -1.21 -28.03 -10.55
C GLN A 45 -1.62 -26.63 -11.03
N CYS A 46 -0.98 -25.57 -10.52
CA CYS A 46 -1.23 -24.20 -10.97
C CYS A 46 -0.82 -24.02 -12.44
N LEU A 47 0.39 -24.47 -12.79
CA LEU A 47 0.95 -24.35 -14.13
C LEU A 47 0.15 -25.12 -15.19
N SER A 48 -0.51 -26.23 -14.82
CA SER A 48 -1.31 -27.04 -15.75
C SER A 48 -2.44 -26.25 -16.42
N CYS A 49 -2.99 -25.25 -15.74
CA CYS A 49 -4.04 -24.39 -16.25
C CYS A 49 -3.50 -23.01 -16.68
N HIS A 50 -2.66 -22.39 -15.85
CA HIS A 50 -2.19 -21.02 -16.10
C HIS A 50 -1.24 -20.91 -17.30
N LYS A 51 -0.59 -22.00 -17.73
CA LYS A 51 0.16 -21.99 -19.00
C LYS A 51 -0.74 -21.71 -20.21
N ALA A 52 -2.00 -22.15 -20.17
CA ALA A 52 -2.96 -21.93 -21.23
C ALA A 52 -3.71 -20.60 -21.05
N GLN A 53 -4.15 -20.31 -19.82
CA GLN A 53 -5.00 -19.15 -19.57
C GLN A 53 -4.24 -17.84 -19.42
N ASP A 54 -3.04 -17.89 -18.83
CA ASP A 54 -2.24 -16.72 -18.48
C ASP A 54 -0.77 -16.92 -18.89
N PRO A 55 -0.46 -17.24 -20.17
CA PRO A 55 0.88 -17.60 -20.60
C PRO A 55 1.91 -16.49 -20.34
N GLY A 56 1.48 -15.22 -20.40
CA GLY A 56 2.35 -14.07 -20.09
C GLY A 56 2.81 -14.06 -18.62
N ILE A 57 1.90 -14.35 -17.68
CA ILE A 57 2.24 -14.40 -16.24
C ILE A 57 3.20 -15.56 -15.97
N VAL A 58 2.95 -16.73 -16.59
CA VAL A 58 3.84 -17.88 -16.43
C VAL A 58 5.23 -17.58 -17.00
N ALA A 59 5.30 -16.97 -18.19
CA ALA A 59 6.57 -16.58 -18.78
C ALA A 59 7.33 -15.59 -17.88
N ASP A 60 6.67 -14.56 -17.36
CA ASP A 60 7.31 -13.59 -16.45
C ASP A 60 7.88 -14.27 -15.20
N TRP A 61 7.13 -15.21 -14.61
CA TRP A 61 7.61 -16.01 -13.49
C TRP A 61 8.81 -16.88 -13.88
N GLU A 62 8.74 -17.64 -14.98
CA GLU A 62 9.81 -18.54 -15.44
C GLU A 62 11.15 -17.79 -15.65
N HIS A 63 11.11 -16.54 -16.11
CA HIS A 63 12.31 -15.72 -16.30
C HIS A 63 12.80 -15.03 -15.01
N SER A 64 12.03 -15.07 -13.93
CA SER A 64 12.34 -14.39 -12.66
C SER A 64 13.42 -15.10 -11.83
N LYS A 65 13.97 -14.38 -10.85
CA LYS A 65 14.85 -14.98 -9.83
C LYS A 65 14.10 -15.92 -8.89
N HIS A 66 12.79 -15.74 -8.70
CA HIS A 66 11.98 -16.60 -7.85
C HIS A 66 11.86 -18.01 -8.43
N ALA A 67 11.58 -18.14 -9.73
CA ALA A 67 11.57 -19.44 -10.40
C ALA A 67 12.94 -20.13 -10.29
N LYS A 68 14.03 -19.39 -10.53
CA LYS A 68 15.41 -19.92 -10.39
C LYS A 68 15.73 -20.38 -8.96
N ALA A 69 15.11 -19.77 -7.96
CA ALA A 69 15.26 -20.14 -6.55
C ALA A 69 14.24 -21.21 -6.09
N GLY A 70 13.39 -21.74 -6.99
CA GLY A 70 12.37 -22.73 -6.66
C GLY A 70 11.14 -22.16 -5.94
N VAL A 71 10.93 -20.85 -5.98
CA VAL A 71 9.74 -20.19 -5.42
C VAL A 71 8.65 -20.12 -6.50
N GLY A 72 7.69 -21.03 -6.45
CA GLY A 72 6.58 -21.11 -7.39
C GLY A 72 5.30 -20.40 -6.92
N CYS A 73 4.22 -20.62 -7.66
CA CYS A 73 2.91 -20.00 -7.47
C CYS A 73 2.37 -20.22 -6.05
N VAL A 74 2.49 -21.45 -5.53
CA VAL A 74 1.95 -21.88 -4.24
C VAL A 74 2.54 -21.08 -3.09
N ALA A 75 3.85 -20.79 -3.14
CA ALA A 75 4.56 -20.11 -2.06
C ALA A 75 3.98 -18.72 -1.74
N CYS A 76 3.44 -18.05 -2.77
CA CYS A 76 2.89 -16.71 -2.70
C CYS A 76 1.36 -16.68 -2.67
N HIS A 77 0.70 -17.48 -3.50
CA HIS A 77 -0.74 -17.36 -3.73
C HIS A 77 -1.58 -18.28 -2.85
N VAL A 78 -1.02 -19.37 -2.30
CA VAL A 78 -1.82 -20.29 -1.47
C VAL A 78 -1.88 -19.80 -0.03
N VAL A 79 -3.11 -19.63 0.46
CA VAL A 79 -3.43 -19.10 1.79
C VAL A 79 -4.46 -19.98 2.49
N PRO A 80 -4.61 -19.88 3.83
CA PRO A 80 -5.71 -20.52 4.53
C PRO A 80 -7.08 -20.10 3.97
N LYS A 81 -8.07 -21.00 4.02
CA LYS A 81 -9.44 -20.71 3.55
C LYS A 81 -10.09 -19.48 4.20
N ASP A 82 -9.72 -19.21 5.45
CA ASP A 82 -10.20 -18.12 6.28
C ASP A 82 -9.19 -16.95 6.34
N TYR A 83 -8.27 -16.86 5.38
CA TYR A 83 -7.35 -15.74 5.27
C TYR A 83 -8.03 -14.51 4.65
N PRO A 84 -7.73 -13.27 5.07
CA PRO A 84 -8.43 -12.08 4.60
C PRO A 84 -8.41 -11.86 3.07
N THR A 85 -7.37 -12.31 2.38
CA THR A 85 -7.23 -12.20 0.91
C THR A 85 -7.70 -13.44 0.15
N ALA A 86 -8.36 -14.40 0.82
CA ALA A 86 -8.86 -15.63 0.22
C ALA A 86 -9.85 -15.35 -0.92
N PHE A 87 -9.49 -15.75 -2.14
CA PHE A 87 -10.32 -15.68 -3.33
C PHE A 87 -11.21 -16.92 -3.44
N LYS A 88 -12.40 -16.83 -2.85
CA LYS A 88 -13.35 -17.95 -2.71
C LYS A 88 -13.84 -18.55 -4.03
N ALA A 89 -13.77 -17.79 -5.13
CA ALA A 89 -14.26 -18.22 -6.44
C ALA A 89 -13.19 -18.89 -7.32
N HIS A 90 -11.94 -19.00 -6.86
CA HIS A 90 -10.92 -19.72 -7.61
C HIS A 90 -11.33 -21.19 -7.81
N PRO A 91 -11.23 -21.75 -9.03
CA PRO A 91 -11.65 -23.14 -9.30
C PRO A 91 -10.80 -24.17 -8.55
N MET A 92 -9.55 -23.83 -8.25
CA MET A 92 -8.63 -24.68 -7.49
C MET A 92 -8.57 -24.27 -6.01
N LYS A 93 -8.84 -25.23 -5.12
CA LYS A 93 -8.77 -25.13 -3.65
C LYS A 93 -8.60 -26.53 -3.04
N GLY A 94 -8.08 -26.61 -1.83
CA GLY A 94 -7.93 -27.88 -1.11
C GLY A 94 -8.71 -27.92 0.21
N ASP A 95 -8.36 -28.84 1.09
CA ASP A 95 -9.07 -29.03 2.36
C ASP A 95 -8.89 -27.85 3.30
N ASN A 96 -7.65 -27.39 3.50
CA ASN A 96 -7.31 -26.30 4.41
C ASN A 96 -6.88 -25.01 3.69
N TRP A 97 -6.85 -24.99 2.36
CA TRP A 97 -6.26 -23.91 1.59
C TRP A 97 -7.12 -23.43 0.42
N THR A 98 -6.87 -22.20 0.02
CA THR A 98 -7.40 -21.55 -1.18
C THR A 98 -6.37 -20.57 -1.75
N VAL A 99 -6.72 -19.84 -2.80
CA VAL A 99 -5.83 -18.94 -3.51
C VAL A 99 -6.12 -17.49 -3.11
N ALA A 100 -5.10 -16.64 -3.04
CA ALA A 100 -5.22 -15.19 -2.98
C ALA A 100 -4.74 -14.60 -4.31
N ALA A 101 -5.63 -13.91 -5.03
CA ALA A 101 -5.25 -13.24 -6.28
C ALA A 101 -4.29 -12.07 -6.01
N ALA A 102 -4.54 -11.31 -4.94
CA ALA A 102 -3.67 -10.23 -4.49
C ALA A 102 -2.76 -10.72 -3.35
N VAL A 103 -1.46 -10.79 -3.64
CA VAL A 103 -0.42 -11.13 -2.66
C VAL A 103 -0.01 -9.86 -1.91
N SER A 104 -0.11 -9.89 -0.58
CA SER A 104 0.29 -8.77 0.27
C SER A 104 1.77 -8.85 0.65
N SER A 105 2.35 -7.71 1.08
CA SER A 105 3.72 -7.65 1.62
C SER A 105 3.96 -8.58 2.81
N VAL A 106 2.90 -8.92 3.56
CA VAL A 106 2.93 -9.89 4.65
C VAL A 106 3.32 -11.29 4.17
N THR A 107 2.95 -11.65 2.94
CA THR A 107 3.35 -12.93 2.34
C THR A 107 4.83 -12.92 2.00
N CYS A 108 5.32 -11.81 1.43
CA CYS A 108 6.73 -11.63 1.10
C CYS A 108 7.62 -11.75 2.35
N ALA A 109 7.14 -11.23 3.49
CA ALA A 109 7.83 -11.26 4.77
C ALA A 109 8.14 -12.66 5.29
N LYS A 110 7.50 -13.72 4.76
CA LYS A 110 7.86 -15.12 5.10
C LYS A 110 9.33 -15.41 4.78
N CYS A 111 9.86 -14.80 3.72
CA CYS A 111 11.25 -14.95 3.28
C CYS A 111 12.05 -13.63 3.35
N HIS A 112 11.39 -12.49 3.15
CA HIS A 112 11.98 -11.14 3.07
C HIS A 112 11.56 -10.25 4.24
N ALA A 113 11.63 -10.79 5.47
CA ALA A 113 11.18 -10.07 6.67
C ALA A 113 11.91 -8.72 6.86
N LYS A 114 13.23 -8.70 6.54
CA LYS A 114 14.05 -7.50 6.64
C LYS A 114 13.58 -6.42 5.67
N GLU A 115 13.50 -6.74 4.38
CA GLU A 115 13.13 -5.79 3.33
C GLU A 115 11.71 -5.26 3.53
N VAL A 116 10.77 -6.13 3.96
CA VAL A 116 9.40 -5.69 4.28
C VAL A 116 9.40 -4.75 5.48
N THR A 117 10.19 -5.03 6.53
CA THR A 117 10.29 -4.14 7.70
C THR A 117 10.89 -2.78 7.31
N GLU A 118 11.94 -2.78 6.48
CA GLU A 118 12.54 -1.54 5.95
C GLU A 118 11.53 -0.75 5.11
N TYR A 119 10.80 -1.42 4.21
CA TYR A 119 9.76 -0.79 3.40
C TYR A 119 8.65 -0.19 4.27
N LEU A 120 8.13 -0.93 5.25
CA LEU A 120 7.08 -0.48 6.14
C LEU A 120 7.49 0.75 6.96
N ASN A 121 8.78 0.86 7.30
CA ASN A 121 9.37 2.01 7.99
C ASN A 121 9.82 3.14 7.04
N SER A 122 9.68 2.97 5.73
CA SER A 122 10.12 3.97 4.75
C SER A 122 9.11 5.12 4.56
N GLY A 123 9.55 6.18 3.86
CA GLY A 123 8.65 7.25 3.39
C GLY A 123 7.54 6.72 2.47
N HIS A 124 7.85 5.75 1.59
CA HIS A 124 6.89 5.19 0.63
C HIS A 124 5.68 4.55 1.30
N SER A 125 5.90 3.72 2.33
CA SER A 125 4.81 3.08 3.09
C SER A 125 3.96 4.12 3.83
N ARG A 126 4.60 5.14 4.43
CA ARG A 126 3.89 6.24 5.11
C ARG A 126 3.08 7.10 4.14
N GLY A 127 3.60 7.37 2.94
CA GLY A 127 2.90 8.09 1.87
C GLY A 127 1.64 7.34 1.43
N ALA A 128 1.72 6.03 1.24
CA ALA A 128 0.55 5.20 0.93
C ALA A 128 -0.53 5.26 2.04
N ALA A 129 -0.11 5.25 3.32
CA ALA A 129 -1.06 5.37 4.44
C ALA A 129 -1.74 6.76 4.50
N GLN A 130 -1.04 7.83 4.11
CA GLN A 130 -1.63 9.18 4.00
C GLN A 130 -2.70 9.24 2.92
N TRP A 131 -2.53 8.50 1.83
CA TRP A 131 -3.55 8.35 0.79
C TRP A 131 -4.77 7.54 1.25
N LEU A 132 -4.51 6.46 2.02
CA LEU A 132 -5.55 5.63 2.62
C LEU A 132 -6.24 6.31 3.82
N ALA A 133 -5.81 7.51 4.23
CA ALA A 133 -6.62 8.39 5.05
C ALA A 133 -7.88 8.70 4.23
N THR A 134 -8.92 7.92 4.49
CA THR A 134 -10.20 7.96 3.79
C THR A 134 -10.67 9.41 3.57
N PRO A 135 -11.28 9.73 2.41
CA PRO A 135 -11.84 11.05 2.17
C PRO A 135 -13.02 11.40 3.10
N LYS A 136 -13.38 10.48 4.01
CA LYS A 136 -14.36 10.67 5.08
C LYS A 136 -13.79 11.36 6.32
N ASN A 137 -12.46 11.53 6.45
CA ASN A 137 -11.86 12.36 7.50
C ASN A 137 -11.23 13.64 6.91
N GLY A 138 -11.07 14.68 7.73
CA GLY A 138 -10.68 16.02 7.26
C GLY A 138 -9.30 16.10 6.60
N HIS A 139 -8.34 15.26 7.01
CA HIS A 139 -7.00 15.23 6.41
C HIS A 139 -6.98 14.45 5.09
N GLY A 140 -7.63 13.29 5.07
CA GLY A 140 -7.81 12.47 3.88
C GLY A 140 -8.56 13.20 2.77
N TYR A 141 -9.62 13.93 3.14
CA TYR A 141 -10.35 14.80 2.23
C TYR A 141 -9.46 15.88 1.61
N LYS A 142 -8.66 16.58 2.43
CA LYS A 142 -7.74 17.62 1.93
C LYS A 142 -6.66 17.05 1.02
N MET A 143 -6.15 15.85 1.32
CA MET A 143 -5.17 15.16 0.49
C MET A 143 -5.74 14.78 -0.87
N THR A 144 -6.89 14.09 -0.84
CA THR A 144 -7.68 13.74 -2.03
C THR A 144 -7.94 14.98 -2.88
N LYS A 145 -8.38 16.07 -2.24
CA LYS A 145 -8.64 17.36 -2.90
C LYS A 145 -7.38 17.96 -3.54
N LEU A 146 -6.24 17.95 -2.86
CA LEU A 146 -4.96 18.45 -3.40
C LEU A 146 -4.55 17.65 -4.65
N SER A 147 -4.45 16.34 -4.52
CA SER A 147 -3.94 15.46 -5.56
C SER A 147 -4.83 15.42 -6.79
N TYR A 148 -6.15 15.39 -6.60
CA TYR A 148 -7.06 15.29 -7.72
C TYR A 148 -7.32 16.64 -8.41
N HIS A 149 -7.43 17.75 -7.68
CA HIS A 149 -7.76 19.04 -8.30
C HIS A 149 -6.57 19.91 -8.68
N TYR A 150 -5.44 19.84 -7.97
CA TYR A 150 -4.28 20.68 -8.29
C TYR A 150 -3.23 19.94 -9.09
N GLU A 151 -2.94 18.68 -8.76
CA GLU A 151 -1.87 17.93 -9.42
C GLU A 151 -2.39 17.16 -10.64
N SER A 152 -3.53 16.46 -10.49
CA SER A 152 -4.11 15.68 -11.60
C SER A 152 -5.08 16.46 -12.48
N LEU A 153 -5.54 17.64 -12.05
CA LEU A 153 -6.40 18.56 -12.83
C LEU A 153 -7.65 17.89 -13.44
N LYS A 154 -8.26 16.95 -12.72
CA LYS A 154 -9.27 16.04 -13.30
C LYS A 154 -10.69 16.61 -13.39
N GLY A 155 -11.02 17.72 -12.72
CA GLY A 155 -12.40 18.22 -12.67
C GLY A 155 -13.40 17.23 -12.01
N ASP A 156 -14.66 17.22 -12.44
CA ASP A 156 -15.72 16.32 -11.93
C ASP A 156 -15.59 14.91 -12.54
N ASN A 157 -15.01 13.96 -11.79
CA ASN A 157 -14.90 12.57 -12.21
C ASN A 157 -15.80 11.64 -11.36
N PRO A 158 -16.61 10.77 -12.01
CA PRO A 158 -17.61 9.95 -11.31
C PRO A 158 -17.03 8.76 -10.53
N SER A 159 -15.77 8.37 -10.73
CA SER A 159 -15.17 7.21 -10.06
C SER A 159 -14.70 7.47 -8.62
N TYR A 160 -14.98 8.66 -8.06
CA TYR A 160 -14.50 9.05 -6.74
C TYR A 160 -15.49 8.85 -5.61
N PHE A 161 -14.96 8.51 -4.43
CA PHE A 161 -15.72 8.34 -3.20
C PHE A 161 -16.26 9.66 -2.61
N VAL A 162 -16.01 10.80 -3.27
CA VAL A 162 -16.55 12.13 -2.93
C VAL A 162 -16.99 12.84 -4.19
N ASP A 163 -18.12 13.53 -4.09
CA ASP A 163 -18.65 14.41 -5.13
C ASP A 163 -17.65 15.52 -5.54
N GLY A 164 -17.43 15.67 -6.84
CA GLY A 164 -16.45 16.62 -7.39
C GLY A 164 -16.81 18.09 -7.13
N LYS A 165 -18.10 18.43 -7.10
CA LYS A 165 -18.58 19.76 -6.71
C LYS A 165 -18.24 20.06 -5.25
N LYS A 166 -18.39 19.08 -4.35
CA LYS A 166 -17.96 19.20 -2.95
C LYS A 166 -16.44 19.41 -2.85
N MET A 167 -15.66 18.61 -3.57
CA MET A 167 -14.20 18.75 -3.59
C MET A 167 -13.74 20.11 -4.14
N GLY A 168 -14.38 20.61 -5.20
CA GLY A 168 -14.09 21.91 -5.82
C GLY A 168 -14.53 23.14 -5.00
N SER A 169 -15.40 22.97 -3.99
CA SER A 169 -15.90 24.07 -3.18
C SER A 169 -14.77 24.88 -2.54
N GLY A 170 -14.74 26.19 -2.77
CA GLY A 170 -13.73 27.11 -2.26
C GLY A 170 -12.37 27.05 -2.97
N ILE A 171 -12.24 26.31 -4.09
CA ILE A 171 -11.09 26.39 -4.99
C ILE A 171 -11.44 27.28 -6.19
N ARG A 172 -10.43 27.94 -6.75
CA ARG A 172 -10.48 28.56 -8.08
C ARG A 172 -10.78 27.52 -9.15
N THR A 173 -11.86 27.73 -9.91
CA THR A 173 -12.27 26.88 -11.03
C THR A 173 -12.37 27.67 -12.33
N ASP A 174 -11.86 28.90 -12.31
CA ASP A 174 -11.99 29.94 -13.31
C ASP A 174 -10.96 29.85 -14.44
N GLY A 175 -10.07 28.86 -14.41
CA GLY A 175 -9.06 28.62 -15.43
C GLY A 175 -9.19 27.25 -16.09
N GLU A 176 -8.96 27.18 -17.40
CA GLU A 176 -9.01 25.94 -18.20
C GLU A 176 -8.04 24.87 -17.67
N VAL A 177 -6.92 25.29 -17.07
CA VAL A 177 -5.94 24.40 -16.43
C VAL A 177 -6.57 23.48 -15.39
N PHE A 178 -7.59 23.93 -14.63
CA PHE A 178 -8.20 23.15 -13.54
C PHE A 178 -9.09 21.99 -14.00
N LYS A 179 -9.33 21.88 -15.31
CA LYS A 179 -10.10 20.79 -15.94
C LYS A 179 -9.33 20.11 -17.07
N ALA A 180 -8.04 20.42 -17.23
CA ALA A 180 -7.23 20.01 -18.38
C ALA A 180 -7.23 18.50 -18.63
N ASN A 181 -7.35 17.68 -17.57
CA ASN A 181 -7.36 16.22 -17.67
C ASN A 181 -8.75 15.60 -17.51
N GLN A 182 -9.83 16.38 -17.47
CA GLN A 182 -11.20 15.87 -17.31
C GLN A 182 -11.59 14.88 -18.42
N GLY A 183 -11.07 15.08 -19.63
CA GLY A 183 -11.26 14.17 -20.77
C GLY A 183 -10.28 12.99 -20.85
N ASN A 184 -9.27 12.93 -19.98
CA ASN A 184 -8.25 11.87 -19.98
C ASN A 184 -8.12 11.21 -18.60
N PRO A 185 -9.05 10.31 -18.25
CA PRO A 185 -9.10 9.70 -16.92
C PRO A 185 -7.85 8.87 -16.60
N ARG A 186 -7.23 8.25 -17.61
CA ARG A 186 -6.02 7.45 -17.42
C ARG A 186 -4.84 8.30 -16.94
N LEU A 187 -4.60 9.45 -17.57
CA LEU A 187 -3.52 10.35 -17.16
C LEU A 187 -3.77 10.89 -15.75
N ALA A 188 -5.01 11.28 -15.46
CA ALA A 188 -5.36 11.82 -14.16
C ALA A 188 -5.26 10.79 -13.03
N ASP A 189 -5.70 9.54 -13.25
CA ASP A 189 -5.60 8.48 -12.24
C ASP A 189 -4.16 7.98 -12.03
N LEU A 190 -3.33 7.98 -13.08
CA LEU A 190 -1.91 7.66 -12.96
C LEU A 190 -1.11 8.77 -12.25
N ASN A 191 -1.45 10.03 -12.47
CA ASN A 191 -0.80 11.16 -11.79
C ASN A 191 -1.01 11.10 -10.28
N VAL A 192 -2.19 10.67 -9.85
CA VAL A 192 -2.52 10.51 -8.42
C VAL A 192 -1.69 9.43 -7.74
N ALA A 193 -1.33 8.38 -8.48
CA ALA A 193 -0.47 7.33 -7.98
C ALA A 193 0.99 7.78 -7.77
N ASN A 194 1.41 8.95 -8.26
CA ASN A 194 2.83 9.39 -8.29
C ASN A 194 3.06 10.84 -7.82
N ILE A 195 2.30 11.34 -6.85
CA ILE A 195 2.36 12.75 -6.42
C ILE A 195 3.54 13.07 -5.47
N CYS A 196 4.04 14.32 -5.50
CA CYS A 196 5.18 14.79 -4.71
C CYS A 196 5.02 14.54 -3.20
N ILE A 197 3.80 14.64 -2.69
CA ILE A 197 3.48 14.45 -1.27
C ILE A 197 3.63 12.99 -0.79
N GLN A 198 3.62 12.00 -1.69
CA GLN A 198 3.97 10.62 -1.31
C GLN A 198 5.43 10.50 -0.86
N CYS A 199 6.30 11.40 -1.33
CA CYS A 199 7.73 11.43 -1.01
C CYS A 199 8.08 12.50 0.03
N HIS A 200 7.44 13.67 -0.02
CA HIS A 200 7.77 14.83 0.82
C HIS A 200 6.85 15.05 2.04
N GLY A 201 5.74 14.30 2.15
CA GLY A 201 4.76 14.47 3.22
C GLY A 201 3.95 15.79 3.13
N THR A 202 3.08 16.05 4.10
CA THR A 202 2.15 17.19 4.09
C THR A 202 2.78 18.54 4.44
N ILE A 203 4.06 18.55 4.84
CA ILE A 203 4.76 19.76 5.29
C ILE A 203 6.08 19.81 4.54
N ILE A 204 6.10 20.59 3.47
CA ILE A 204 7.33 20.99 2.80
C ILE A 204 7.78 22.28 3.50
N LYS A 205 8.87 22.20 4.26
CA LYS A 205 9.52 23.40 4.80
C LYS A 205 10.27 24.07 3.66
N LEU A 206 10.19 25.39 3.59
CA LEU A 206 10.94 26.17 2.62
C LEU A 206 12.06 26.92 3.34
N ASP A 207 13.23 26.98 2.72
CA ASP A 207 14.32 27.84 3.16
C ASP A 207 13.97 29.33 2.94
N LYS A 208 14.88 30.21 3.37
CA LYS A 208 14.73 31.68 3.23
C LYS A 208 14.62 32.14 1.76
N ASP A 209 14.99 31.30 0.80
CA ASP A 209 14.97 31.56 -0.63
C ASP A 209 13.77 30.85 -1.31
N GLY A 210 12.87 30.23 -0.53
CA GLY A 210 11.66 29.58 -1.01
C GLY A 210 11.89 28.18 -1.61
N ARG A 211 13.05 27.56 -1.39
CA ARG A 211 13.35 26.20 -1.87
C ARG A 211 12.98 25.15 -0.81
N PRO A 212 12.50 23.95 -1.20
CA PRO A 212 12.29 22.86 -0.27
C PRO A 212 13.56 22.55 0.55
N ASP A 213 13.44 22.69 1.87
CA ASP A 213 14.40 22.24 2.87
C ASP A 213 14.18 20.74 3.10
N ALA A 214 15.25 19.95 2.93
CA ALA A 214 15.21 18.47 2.92
C ALA A 214 15.08 17.86 4.32
#